data_AF-A0A0M8TJB2-F1
#
_entry.id   AF-A0A0M8TJB2-F1
#
_cell.length_a   1.000
_cell.length_b   1.000
_cell.length_c   1.000
_cell.angle_alpha   90.00
_cell.angle_beta   90.00
_cell.angle_gamma   90.00
#
_symmetry.space_group_name_H-M   'P 1'
#
loop_
_entity.id
_entity.type
_entity.pdbx_description
1 polymer ?
#
loop_
_entity_poly.entity_id
_entity_poly.type
_entity_poly.pdbx_seq_one_letter_code
_entity_poly.pdbx_strand_id
1 'polypeptide(L)'
;MCSSRPERLLVDHCHRTGLVRGLLCTSCNTAEGLQSAPSFVAYRQRPPAVMLGMEEQYGSAWDGLALTATKKGQRNAAHVDAAEALFAGITDRFRLEEK
;
A
#
# COMPACT_ATOMS: atom_id res chain seq x y z
N MET A 1 9.93 6.47 -5.62
CA MET A 1 11.25 5.81 -5.70
C MET A 1 12.24 6.63 -6.53
N CYS A 2 12.07 6.72 -7.85
CA CYS A 2 13.04 7.40 -8.74
C CYS A 2 12.46 8.58 -9.56
N SER A 3 11.20 8.96 -9.31
CA SER A 3 10.51 10.05 -10.00
C SER A 3 10.48 9.94 -11.53
N SER A 4 10.38 8.71 -12.05
CA SER A 4 10.14 8.48 -13.48
C SER A 4 8.80 9.08 -13.92
N ARG A 5 8.71 9.44 -15.21
CA ARG A 5 7.47 9.97 -15.80
C ARG A 5 6.33 8.93 -15.75
N PRO A 6 5.07 9.37 -15.58
CA PRO A 6 3.91 8.49 -15.44
C PRO A 6 3.72 7.49 -16.59
N GLU A 7 4.05 7.87 -17.82
CA GLU A 7 3.84 7.04 -19.02
C GLU A 7 4.78 5.82 -19.07
N ARG A 8 5.76 5.74 -18.16
CA ARG A 8 6.75 4.67 -18.09
C ARG A 8 6.59 3.81 -16.83
N LEU A 9 5.46 3.92 -16.15
CA LEU A 9 5.20 3.20 -14.92
C LEU A 9 4.45 1.89 -15.19
N LEU A 10 4.79 0.89 -14.39
CA LEU A 10 4.20 -0.44 -14.37
C LEU A 10 3.51 -0.63 -13.02
N VAL A 11 2.47 -1.46 -13.00
CA VAL A 11 1.79 -1.86 -11.76
C VAL A 11 2.65 -2.91 -11.06
N ASP A 12 3.12 -2.55 -9.87
CA ASP A 12 3.84 -3.45 -8.98
C ASP A 12 2.87 -4.09 -7.98
N HIS A 13 3.07 -5.38 -7.71
CA HIS A 13 2.19 -6.17 -6.86
C HIS A 13 2.96 -7.19 -6.03
N CYS A 14 2.36 -7.62 -4.91
CA CYS A 14 2.95 -8.65 -4.08
C CYS A 14 2.67 -10.04 -4.65
N HIS A 15 3.69 -10.75 -5.13
CA HIS A 15 3.52 -12.08 -5.75
C HIS A 15 2.92 -13.16 -4.84
N ARG A 16 2.87 -12.96 -3.50
CA ARG A 16 2.22 -13.89 -2.57
C ARG A 16 0.73 -13.64 -2.40
N THR A 17 0.30 -12.38 -2.48
CA THR A 17 -1.10 -11.99 -2.20
C THR A 17 -1.85 -11.52 -3.45
N GLY A 18 -1.10 -11.18 -4.50
CA GLY A 18 -1.56 -10.49 -5.69
C GLY A 18 -2.01 -9.05 -5.47
N LEU A 19 -1.91 -8.50 -4.25
CA LEU A 19 -2.31 -7.11 -4.00
C LEU A 19 -1.35 -6.13 -4.66
N VAL A 20 -1.92 -5.12 -5.32
CA VAL A 20 -1.19 -3.98 -5.88
C VAL A 20 -0.54 -3.18 -4.76
N ARG A 21 0.73 -2.83 -4.94
CA ARG A 21 1.49 -1.97 -4.03
C ARG A 21 1.58 -0.54 -4.56
N GLY A 22 1.80 -0.37 -5.85
CA GLY A 22 1.92 0.96 -6.45
C GLY A 22 2.47 0.93 -7.86
N LEU A 23 2.94 2.10 -8.31
CA LEU A 23 3.50 2.30 -9.63
C LEU A 23 5.02 2.47 -9.56
N LEU A 24 5.75 1.66 -10.32
CA LEU A 24 7.22 1.71 -10.43
C LEU A 24 7.63 1.74 -11.90
N CYS A 25 8.73 2.44 -12.22
CA CYS A 25 9.32 2.29 -13.55
C CYS A 25 9.93 0.89 -13.72
N THR A 26 10.21 0.47 -14.96
CA THR A 26 10.78 -0.86 -15.26
C THR A 26 12.00 -1.20 -14.42
N SER A 27 12.97 -0.30 -14.31
CA SER A 27 14.21 -0.57 -13.55
C SER A 27 13.96 -0.72 -12.06
N CYS A 28 13.11 0.13 -11.47
CA CYS A 28 12.75 0.02 -10.05
C CYS A 28 11.91 -1.21 -9.77
N ASN A 29 11.02 -1.59 -10.68
CA ASN A 29 10.19 -2.78 -10.55
C ASN A 29 11.05 -4.05 -10.56
N THR A 30 11.99 -4.16 -11.51
CA THR A 30 12.96 -5.26 -11.53
C THR A 30 13.84 -5.28 -10.27
N ALA A 31 14.33 -4.11 -9.83
CA ALA A 31 15.16 -4.01 -8.64
C ALA A 31 14.41 -4.38 -7.35
N GLU A 32 13.12 -4.05 -7.25
CA GLU A 32 12.28 -4.39 -6.09
C GLU A 32 12.27 -5.90 -5.83
N GLY A 33 12.13 -6.70 -6.89
CA GLY A 33 12.10 -8.17 -6.78
C GLY A 33 13.46 -8.82 -6.50
N LEU A 34 14.56 -8.08 -6.63
CA LEU A 34 15.93 -8.61 -6.52
C LEU A 34 16.70 -8.07 -5.31
N GLN A 35 16.32 -6.89 -4.80
CA GLN A 35 17.15 -6.14 -3.85
C GLN A 35 16.47 -5.98 -2.48
N SER A 36 17.31 -5.83 -1.46
CA SER A 36 16.91 -5.59 -0.08
C SER A 36 17.30 -4.20 0.43
N ALA A 37 17.59 -3.26 -0.47
CA ALA A 37 17.93 -1.89 -0.08
C ALA A 37 16.84 -1.29 0.83
N PRO A 38 17.21 -0.43 1.81
CA PRO A 38 16.25 0.11 2.79
C PRO A 38 15.02 0.78 2.16
N SER A 39 15.17 1.41 1.00
CA SER A 39 14.07 2.01 0.24
C SER A 39 13.03 0.98 -0.22
N PHE A 40 13.44 -0.19 -0.70
CA PHE A 40 12.53 -1.27 -1.10
C PHE A 40 11.91 -1.97 0.12
N VAL A 41 12.60 -2.00 1.26
CA VAL A 41 12.03 -2.49 2.52
C VAL A 41 10.90 -1.55 2.97
N ALA A 42 11.15 -0.23 3.01
CA ALA A 42 10.15 0.76 3.36
C ALA A 42 8.94 0.73 2.39
N TYR A 43 9.22 0.61 1.09
CA TYR A 43 8.18 0.47 0.07
C TYR A 43 7.31 -0.77 0.28
N ARG A 44 7.91 -1.92 0.65
CA ARG A 44 7.15 -3.15 0.98
C ARG A 44 6.32 -3.01 2.25
N GLN A 45 6.83 -2.32 3.26
CA GLN A 45 6.15 -2.14 4.54
C GLN A 45 4.97 -1.19 4.46
N ARG A 46 5.11 -0.09 3.72
CA ARG A 46 4.09 0.93 3.59
C ARG A 46 4.02 1.42 2.14
N PRO A 47 3.45 0.62 1.23
CA PRO A 47 3.38 0.98 -0.18
C PRO A 47 2.32 2.07 -0.42
N PRO A 48 2.39 2.79 -1.56
CA PRO A 48 1.40 3.83 -1.91
C PRO A 48 -0.05 3.35 -1.84
N ALA A 49 -0.36 2.14 -2.29
CA ALA A 49 -1.72 1.59 -2.21
C ALA A 49 -2.24 1.56 -0.77
N VAL A 50 -1.40 1.17 0.21
CA VAL A 50 -1.75 1.20 1.64
C VAL A 50 -1.92 2.64 2.14
N MET A 51 -1.04 3.56 1.76
CA MET A 51 -1.18 4.97 2.15
C MET A 51 -2.48 5.60 1.63
N LEU A 52 -2.95 5.14 0.45
CA LEU A 52 -4.17 5.61 -0.20
C LEU A 52 -5.41 4.79 0.18
N GLY A 53 -5.28 3.76 1.03
CA GLY A 53 -6.40 2.88 1.40
C GLY A 53 -6.95 2.03 0.25
N MET A 54 -6.14 1.75 -0.77
CA MET A 54 -6.49 0.95 -1.93
C MET A 54 -6.11 -0.53 -1.72
N GLU A 55 -7.05 -1.44 -2.03
CA GLU A 55 -6.87 -2.90 -1.97
C GLU A 55 -7.22 -3.55 -3.31
N GLU A 56 -6.50 -3.17 -4.37
CA GLU A 56 -6.73 -3.69 -5.72
C GLU A 56 -5.97 -5.01 -5.93
N GLN A 57 -6.62 -5.99 -6.56
CA GLN A 57 -5.99 -7.25 -6.96
C GLN A 57 -5.31 -7.07 -8.33
N TYR A 58 -4.07 -7.50 -8.45
CA TYR A 58 -3.38 -7.53 -9.73
C TYR A 58 -4.05 -8.55 -10.66
N GLY A 59 -4.60 -8.06 -11.78
CA GLY A 59 -5.22 -8.90 -12.78
C GLY A 59 -4.18 -9.51 -13.70
N SER A 60 -4.00 -10.83 -13.64
CA SER A 60 -3.31 -11.58 -14.68
C SER A 60 -4.16 -12.75 -15.14
N ALA A 61 -4.10 -13.05 -16.45
CA ALA A 61 -4.81 -14.19 -17.03
C ALA A 61 -4.30 -15.55 -16.52
N TRP A 62 -3.13 -15.58 -15.87
CA TRP A 62 -2.45 -16.78 -15.40
C TRP A 62 -2.64 -17.04 -13.90
N ASP A 63 -2.83 -15.98 -13.11
CA ASP A 63 -3.05 -16.08 -11.66
C ASP A 63 -4.51 -16.40 -11.30
N GLY A 64 -5.36 -16.58 -12.32
CA GLY A 64 -6.80 -16.57 -12.20
C GLY A 64 -7.29 -15.19 -11.73
N LEU A 65 -8.59 -14.97 -11.77
CA LEU A 65 -9.19 -14.10 -10.75
C LEU A 65 -8.87 -14.77 -9.42
N ALA A 66 -7.72 -14.45 -8.81
CA ALA A 66 -7.47 -14.72 -7.42
C ALA A 66 -8.45 -13.85 -6.61
N LEU A 67 -9.73 -14.19 -6.71
CA LEU A 67 -10.75 -13.99 -5.70
C LEU A 67 -10.28 -14.82 -4.52
N THR A 68 -9.17 -14.42 -3.90
CA THR A 68 -9.02 -14.74 -2.51
C THR A 68 -10.20 -14.03 -1.88
N ALA A 69 -11.14 -14.81 -1.38
CA ALA A 69 -12.15 -14.36 -0.45
C ALA A 69 -11.40 -13.96 0.85
N THR A 70 -10.50 -12.99 0.76
CA THR A 70 -9.87 -12.39 1.91
C THR A 70 -10.93 -11.47 2.47
N LYS A 71 -11.50 -11.91 3.58
CA LYS A 71 -12.31 -11.12 4.49
C LYS A 71 -11.78 -9.69 4.48
N LYS A 72 -12.55 -8.80 3.85
CA LYS A 72 -12.41 -7.35 3.87
C LYS A 72 -11.76 -6.91 5.21
N GLY A 73 -10.55 -6.34 5.14
CA GLY A 73 -10.09 -5.40 6.17
C GLY A 73 -9.38 -5.90 7.44
N GLN A 74 -8.90 -7.14 7.58
CA GLN A 74 -8.24 -7.52 8.85
C GLN A 74 -6.84 -6.91 9.07
N ARG A 75 -6.06 -6.62 8.03
CA ARG A 75 -4.72 -5.99 8.19
C ARG A 75 -4.79 -4.47 8.32
N ASN A 76 -5.77 -3.84 7.69
CA ASN A 76 -5.94 -2.39 7.78
C ASN A 76 -6.60 -1.98 9.09
N ALA A 77 -7.43 -2.84 9.72
CA ALA A 77 -7.94 -2.61 11.07
C ALA A 77 -6.79 -2.30 12.03
N ALA A 78 -5.77 -3.16 12.16
CA ALA A 78 -4.70 -2.91 13.14
C ALA A 78 -3.93 -1.58 12.96
N HIS A 79 -3.69 -1.14 11.72
CA HIS A 79 -2.98 0.13 11.45
C HIS A 79 -3.90 1.36 11.54
N VAL A 80 -5.15 1.22 11.10
CA VAL A 80 -6.17 2.27 11.17
C VAL A 80 -6.65 2.43 12.61
N ASP A 81 -6.90 1.34 13.35
CA ASP A 81 -7.24 1.32 14.78
C ASP A 81 -6.11 1.93 15.62
N ALA A 82 -4.84 1.66 15.30
CA ALA A 82 -3.70 2.28 15.97
C ALA A 82 -3.61 3.79 15.66
N ALA A 83 -3.90 4.19 14.42
CA ALA A 83 -3.97 5.60 14.05
C ALA A 83 -5.16 6.29 14.75
N GLU A 84 -6.36 5.71 14.71
CA GLU A 84 -7.54 6.21 15.43
C GLU A 84 -7.28 6.29 16.94
N ALA A 85 -6.65 5.30 17.56
CA ALA A 85 -6.28 5.36 18.98
C ALA A 85 -5.31 6.51 19.31
N LEU A 86 -4.37 6.82 18.40
CA LEU A 86 -3.44 7.94 18.54
C LEU A 86 -4.08 9.30 18.24
N PHE A 87 -4.98 9.37 17.25
CA PHE A 87 -5.57 10.61 16.76
C PHE A 87 -6.93 10.95 17.38
N ALA A 88 -7.63 10.01 18.01
CA ALA A 88 -8.90 10.27 18.70
C ALA A 88 -8.75 11.29 19.84
N GLY A 89 -7.64 11.24 20.58
CA GLY A 89 -7.31 12.25 21.59
C GLY A 89 -6.88 13.61 21.01
N ILE A 90 -6.50 13.64 19.72
CA ILE A 90 -6.16 14.89 19.01
C ILE A 90 -7.45 15.58 18.56
N THR A 91 -8.43 14.84 18.03
CA THR A 91 -9.72 15.42 17.60
C THR A 91 -10.52 16.02 18.74
N ASP A 92 -10.44 15.45 19.96
CA ASP A 92 -11.11 16.02 21.14
C ASP A 92 -10.45 17.30 21.65
N ARG A 93 -9.13 17.46 21.47
CA ARG A 93 -8.41 18.70 21.83
C ARG A 93 -8.75 19.88 20.93
N PHE A 94 -9.10 19.63 19.66
CA PHE A 94 -9.51 20.68 18.72
C PHE A 94 -11.00 21.04 18.80
N ARG A 95 -11.82 20.29 19.56
CA ARG A 95 -13.26 20.55 19.71
C ARG A 95 -13.62 21.46 20.89
N LEU A 96 -12.63 21.86 21.69
CA LEU A 96 -12.82 22.67 22.90
C LEU A 96 -12.20 24.07 22.79
N GLU A 97 -12.36 24.76 21.66
CA GLU A 97 -12.06 26.21 21.55
C GLU A 97 -13.16 26.97 20.78
N GLU A 98 -14.43 26.59 20.96
CA GLU A 98 -15.59 27.39 20.56
C GLU A 98 -16.57 27.58 21.73
N LYS A 99 -16.14 28.27 22.79
CA LYS A 99 -17.03 29.00 23.70
C LYS A 99 -16.31 30.15 24.39
#